data_AF-A0A4U0WHI3-F1
#
_entry.id   AF-A0A4U0WHI3-F1
#
_cell.length_a   1.000
_cell.length_b   1.000
_cell.length_c   1.000
_cell.angle_alpha   90.00
_cell.angle_beta   90.00
_cell.angle_gamma   90.00
#
_symmetry.space_group_name_H-M   'P 1'
#
loop_
_entity.id
_entity.type
_entity.pdbx_description
1 polymer ?
#
loop_
_entity_poly.entity_id
_entity_poly.type
_entity_poly.pdbx_seq_one_letter_code
_entity_poly.pdbx_strand_id
1 'polypeptide(L)'
;MPEAQALAALRRDIDRNPQKIKRTLVNSRLRKEFFGGIPDDEKKAVKAFVAQNAENALKTKPKGYDSGHKNIELLRLRNFTVGKKLEDEEVIGSKGLARVAELISCMVPFITYLNSIVMPDDPVESGEEADTSDETAQED
;
A
#
# COMPACT_ATOMS: atom_id res chain seq x y z
N MET A 1 -9.44 0.62 11.27
CA MET A 1 -8.11 0.00 11.45
C MET A 1 -8.10 -1.32 10.69
N PRO A 2 -6.97 -1.72 10.07
CA PRO A 2 -6.87 -3.03 9.42
C PRO A 2 -7.09 -4.16 10.44
N GLU A 3 -7.57 -5.31 9.97
CA GLU A 3 -7.69 -6.51 10.80
C GLU A 3 -6.32 -6.97 11.32
N ALA A 4 -6.33 -7.75 12.41
CA ALA A 4 -5.10 -8.15 13.09
C ALA A 4 -4.11 -8.89 12.18
N GLN A 5 -4.61 -9.76 11.29
CA GLN A 5 -3.80 -10.50 10.33
C GLN A 5 -3.16 -9.58 9.28
N ALA A 6 -3.94 -8.67 8.70
CA ALA A 6 -3.45 -7.67 7.75
C ALA A 6 -2.35 -6.80 8.37
N LEU A 7 -2.54 -6.33 9.60
CA LEU A 7 -1.57 -5.52 10.31
C LEU A 7 -0.28 -6.30 10.63
N ALA A 8 -0.40 -7.58 10.98
CA ALA A 8 0.75 -8.45 11.19
C ALA A 8 1.53 -8.69 9.89
N ALA A 9 0.83 -8.87 8.75
CA ALA A 9 1.45 -9.01 7.44
C ALA A 9 2.21 -7.74 7.02
N LEU A 10 1.60 -6.56 7.19
CA LEU A 10 2.26 -5.27 6.93
C LEU A 10 3.52 -5.08 7.76
N ARG A 11 3.47 -5.38 9.07
CA ARG A 11 4.67 -5.28 9.93
C ARG A 11 5.77 -6.25 9.50
N ARG A 12 5.41 -7.47 9.09
CA ARG A 12 6.36 -8.46 8.60
C ARG A 12 7.03 -8.01 7.29
N ASP A 13 6.29 -7.41 6.36
CA ASP A 13 6.88 -6.88 5.12
C ASP A 13 7.76 -5.65 5.40
N ILE A 14 7.37 -4.75 6.30
CA ILE A 14 8.22 -3.61 6.71
C ILE A 14 9.53 -4.07 7.35
N ASP A 15 9.51 -5.15 8.11
CA ASP A 15 10.69 -5.74 8.75
C ASP A 15 11.63 -6.36 7.72
N ARG A 16 11.10 -7.20 6.82
CA ARG A 16 11.89 -7.95 5.84
C ARG A 16 12.28 -7.13 4.61
N ASN A 17 11.35 -6.34 4.09
CA ASN A 17 11.43 -5.62 2.81
C ASN A 17 11.05 -4.14 2.94
N PRO A 18 11.66 -3.35 3.85
CA PRO A 18 11.26 -1.96 4.07
C PRO A 18 11.37 -1.09 2.81
N GLN A 19 12.20 -1.48 1.85
CA GLN A 19 12.36 -0.74 0.61
C GLN A 19 11.09 -0.69 -0.24
N LYS A 20 10.17 -1.66 -0.12
CA LYS A 20 8.90 -1.65 -0.84
C LYS A 20 8.04 -0.46 -0.44
N ILE A 21 7.71 -0.33 0.86
CA ILE A 21 6.92 0.81 1.35
C ILE A 21 7.64 2.12 1.09
N LYS A 22 8.96 2.17 1.31
CA LYS A 22 9.73 3.40 1.15
C LYS A 22 9.76 3.89 -0.29
N ARG A 23 9.93 2.99 -1.27
CA ARG A 23 9.83 3.30 -2.71
C ARG A 23 8.45 3.83 -3.08
N THR A 24 7.41 3.25 -2.51
CA THR A 24 6.02 3.74 -2.69
C THR A 24 5.84 5.15 -2.13
N LEU A 25 6.39 5.43 -0.94
CA LEU A 25 6.27 6.74 -0.28
C LEU A 25 7.08 7.85 -0.97
N VAL A 26 8.17 7.52 -1.68
CA VAL A 26 8.95 8.51 -2.46
C VAL A 26 8.39 8.75 -3.87
N ASN A 27 7.30 8.10 -4.26
CA ASN A 27 6.65 8.34 -5.55
C ASN A 27 6.36 9.85 -5.74
N SER A 28 6.76 10.41 -6.88
CA SER A 28 6.73 11.86 -7.12
C SER A 28 5.33 12.46 -7.02
N ARG A 29 4.33 11.79 -7.60
CA ARG A 29 2.93 12.22 -7.58
C ARG A 29 2.36 12.13 -6.16
N LEU A 30 2.68 11.05 -5.45
CA LEU A 30 2.22 10.84 -4.08
C LEU A 30 2.81 11.90 -3.13
N ARG A 31 4.12 12.18 -3.22
CA ARG A 31 4.78 13.24 -2.44
C ARG A 31 4.16 14.61 -2.70
N LYS A 32 3.93 14.94 -3.97
CA LYS A 32 3.35 16.22 -4.38
C LYS A 32 1.95 16.40 -3.79
N GLU A 33 1.10 15.39 -3.88
CA GLU A 33 -0.30 15.53 -3.51
C GLU A 33 -0.58 15.32 -2.03
N PHE A 34 0.05 14.33 -1.40
CA PHE A 34 -0.29 13.88 -0.05
C PHE A 34 0.73 14.30 1.01
N PHE A 35 1.98 14.59 0.64
CA PHE A 35 3.04 14.99 1.58
C PHE A 35 3.50 16.44 1.39
N GLY A 36 2.67 17.28 0.79
CA GLY A 36 2.95 18.72 0.67
C GLY A 36 4.16 19.05 -0.21
N GLY A 37 4.51 18.20 -1.18
CA GLY A 37 5.59 18.49 -2.12
C GLY A 37 7.00 18.37 -1.54
N ILE A 38 7.19 17.55 -0.50
CA ILE A 38 8.53 17.25 0.02
C ILE A 38 9.49 16.77 -1.08
N PRO A 39 10.81 17.04 -0.95
CA PRO A 39 11.80 16.59 -1.92
C PRO A 39 11.88 15.06 -1.98
N ASP A 40 12.58 14.57 -2.99
CA ASP A 40 12.80 13.13 -3.20
C ASP A 40 13.79 12.57 -2.17
N ASP A 41 13.30 12.39 -0.94
CA ASP A 41 14.08 11.94 0.21
C ASP A 41 13.27 10.92 1.02
N GLU A 42 13.85 9.73 1.16
CA GLU A 42 13.24 8.60 1.85
C GLU A 42 12.87 8.93 3.30
N LYS A 43 13.75 9.61 4.04
CA LYS A 43 13.55 9.90 5.46
C LYS A 43 12.42 10.90 5.65
N LYS A 44 12.34 11.93 4.80
CA LYS A 44 11.26 12.91 4.80
C LYS A 44 9.93 12.29 4.42
N ALA A 45 9.91 11.39 3.43
CA ALA A 45 8.70 10.68 3.03
C ALA A 45 8.17 9.76 4.14
N VAL A 46 9.05 8.97 4.76
CA VAL A 46 8.69 8.13 5.92
C VAL A 46 8.20 8.99 7.09
N LYS A 47 8.89 10.09 7.41
CA LYS A 47 8.49 10.99 8.49
C LYS A 47 7.12 11.61 8.25
N ALA A 48 6.84 12.08 7.03
CA ALA A 48 5.54 12.64 6.65
C ALA A 48 4.43 11.60 6.80
N PHE A 49 4.66 10.38 6.30
CA PHE A 49 3.71 9.27 6.41
C PHE A 49 3.44 8.86 7.86
N VAL A 50 4.49 8.74 8.68
CA VAL A 50 4.37 8.44 10.12
C VAL A 50 3.56 9.53 10.83
N ALA A 51 3.84 10.81 10.55
CA ALA A 51 3.12 11.92 11.17
C ALA A 51 1.61 11.88 10.86
N GLN A 52 1.22 11.56 9.62
CA GLN A 52 -0.19 11.42 9.23
C GLN A 52 -0.90 10.23 9.91
N ASN A 53 -0.15 9.22 10.35
CA ASN A 53 -0.68 7.97 10.90
C ASN A 53 -0.37 7.81 12.41
N ALA A 54 0.13 8.85 13.08
CA ALA A 54 0.64 8.77 14.45
C ALA A 54 -0.44 8.75 15.53
N GLU A 55 -1.66 9.24 15.23
CA GLU A 55 -2.73 9.48 16.22
C GLU A 55 -3.00 8.25 17.11
N ASN A 56 -3.05 7.06 16.50
CA ASN A 56 -3.29 5.81 17.20
C ASN A 56 -2.07 4.86 17.18
N ALA A 57 -0.85 5.37 16.95
CA ALA A 57 0.34 4.54 16.94
C ALA A 57 0.62 3.91 18.32
N LEU A 58 1.37 2.81 18.32
CA LEU A 58 1.86 2.20 19.55
C LEU A 58 2.88 3.11 20.25
N LYS A 59 2.71 3.34 21.56
CA LYS A 59 3.69 4.05 22.39
C LYS A 59 4.99 3.24 22.55
N THR A 60 4.87 1.92 22.56
CA THR A 60 5.96 0.96 22.73
C THR A 60 6.21 0.17 21.46
N LYS A 61 7.28 -0.63 21.42
CA LYS A 61 7.54 -1.53 20.29
C LYS A 61 6.42 -2.59 20.17
N PRO A 62 6.01 -2.96 18.96
CA PRO A 62 5.17 -4.15 18.78
C PRO A 62 5.89 -5.42 19.25
N LYS A 63 5.13 -6.41 19.71
CA LYS A 63 5.68 -7.71 20.16
C LYS A 63 6.46 -8.36 19.02
N GLY A 64 7.65 -8.88 19.32
CA GLY A 64 8.51 -9.58 18.36
C GLY A 64 9.49 -8.69 17.59
N TYR A 65 9.47 -7.36 17.79
CA TYR A 65 10.40 -6.43 17.15
C TYR A 65 11.36 -5.81 18.17
N ASP A 66 12.55 -5.42 17.71
CA ASP A 66 13.54 -4.74 18.55
C ASP A 66 13.20 -3.26 18.76
N SER A 67 13.54 -2.70 19.92
CA SER A 67 13.31 -1.26 20.20
C SER A 67 14.19 -0.34 19.36
N GLY A 68 15.40 -0.79 19.00
CA GLY A 68 16.34 -0.11 18.12
C GLY A 68 16.16 -0.45 16.64
N HIS A 69 15.05 -1.08 16.24
CA HIS A 69 14.80 -1.42 14.86
C HIS A 69 14.79 -0.17 13.96
N LYS A 70 15.53 -0.19 12.85
CA LYS A 70 15.70 0.95 11.93
C LYS A 70 14.39 1.53 11.36
N ASN A 71 13.33 0.72 11.32
CA ASN A 71 11.99 1.12 10.85
C ASN A 71 10.95 1.12 11.99
N ILE A 72 11.37 1.26 13.24
CA ILE A 72 10.49 1.12 14.42
C ILE A 72 9.28 2.07 14.37
N GLU A 73 9.44 3.28 13.83
CA GLU A 73 8.35 4.24 13.68
C GLU A 73 7.23 3.72 12.78
N LEU A 74 7.57 3.09 11.65
CA LEU A 74 6.60 2.44 10.76
C LEU A 74 5.96 1.22 11.42
N LEU A 75 6.73 0.41 12.14
CA LEU A 75 6.22 -0.80 12.82
C LEU A 75 5.21 -0.47 13.93
N ARG A 76 5.36 0.69 14.58
CA ARG A 76 4.45 1.17 15.63
C ARG A 76 3.09 1.59 15.09
N LEU A 77 2.97 1.90 13.80
CA LEU A 77 1.71 2.35 13.22
C LEU A 77 0.62 1.27 13.35
N ARG A 78 -0.61 1.75 13.51
CA ARG A 78 -1.83 0.93 13.42
C ARG A 78 -2.66 1.28 12.18
N ASN A 79 -2.48 2.49 11.66
CA ASN A 79 -3.10 2.96 10.43
C ASN A 79 -2.05 3.12 9.33
N PHE A 80 -2.46 2.86 8.09
CA PHE A 80 -1.66 3.06 6.89
C PHE A 80 -2.52 3.76 5.86
N THR A 81 -2.72 5.06 6.04
CA THR A 81 -3.55 5.91 5.19
C THR A 81 -2.74 7.02 4.54
N VAL A 82 -3.20 7.46 3.37
CA VAL A 82 -2.80 8.71 2.72
C VAL A 82 -4.07 9.52 2.45
N GLY A 83 -4.04 10.81 2.74
CA GLY A 83 -5.21 11.67 2.60
C GLY A 83 -4.80 13.11 2.33
N LYS A 84 -5.64 13.80 1.56
CA LYS A 84 -5.48 15.22 1.23
C LYS A 84 -6.80 15.91 1.54
N LYS A 85 -6.74 17.01 2.30
CA LYS A 85 -7.88 17.90 2.46
C LYS A 85 -8.03 18.71 1.18
N LEU A 86 -9.26 18.81 0.69
CA LEU A 86 -9.61 19.59 -0.49
C LEU A 86 -10.52 20.72 -0.04
N GLU A 87 -10.37 21.88 -0.66
CA GLU A 87 -11.30 22.98 -0.50
C GLU A 87 -12.54 22.73 -1.36
N ASP A 88 -13.69 23.26 -0.96
CA ASP A 88 -14.98 23.00 -1.62
C ASP A 88 -14.95 23.43 -3.10
N GLU A 89 -14.29 24.54 -3.42
CA GLU A 89 -14.19 25.05 -4.78
C GLU A 89 -13.36 24.13 -5.71
N GLU A 90 -12.41 23.37 -5.14
CA GLU A 90 -11.61 22.40 -5.89
C GLU A 90 -12.48 21.22 -6.36
N VAL A 91 -13.58 20.95 -5.67
CA VAL A 91 -14.47 19.80 -5.92
C VAL A 91 -15.75 20.21 -6.68
N ILE A 92 -16.33 21.37 -6.40
CA ILE A 92 -17.63 21.80 -6.93
C ILE A 92 -17.53 22.35 -8.37
N GLY A 93 -16.34 22.79 -8.81
CA GLY A 93 -16.14 23.33 -10.15
C GLY A 93 -16.22 22.29 -11.28
N SER A 94 -16.27 22.77 -12.53
CA SER A 94 -16.29 21.92 -13.75
C SER A 94 -15.08 20.98 -13.90
N LYS A 95 -14.02 21.21 -13.13
CA LYS A 95 -12.80 20.38 -13.08
C LYS A 95 -12.75 19.43 -11.88
N GLY A 96 -13.73 19.46 -10.99
CA GLY A 96 -13.70 18.71 -9.73
C GLY A 96 -13.59 17.20 -9.92
N LEU A 97 -14.40 16.63 -10.82
CA LEU A 97 -14.32 15.19 -11.13
C LEU A 97 -12.94 14.79 -11.67
N ALA A 98 -12.37 15.59 -12.59
CA ALA A 98 -11.04 15.34 -13.12
C ALA A 98 -9.96 15.42 -12.04
N ARG A 99 -10.13 16.35 -11.08
CA ARG A 99 -9.22 16.50 -9.95
C ARG A 99 -9.28 15.31 -8.98
N VAL A 100 -10.49 14.83 -8.67
CA VAL A 100 -10.66 13.62 -7.86
C VAL A 100 -10.04 12.41 -8.56
N ALA A 101 -10.26 12.25 -9.86
CA ALA A 101 -9.66 11.17 -10.65
C ALA A 101 -8.12 11.23 -10.66
N GLU A 102 -7.55 12.44 -10.75
CA GLU A 102 -6.09 12.63 -10.65
C GLU A 102 -5.55 12.19 -9.29
N LEU A 103 -6.21 12.58 -8.20
CA LEU A 103 -5.82 12.23 -6.83
C LEU A 103 -5.92 10.73 -6.58
N ILE A 104 -7.02 10.09 -7.00
CA ILE A 104 -7.16 8.62 -6.92
C ILE A 104 -6.05 7.94 -7.73
N SER A 105 -5.76 8.44 -8.92
CA SER A 105 -4.66 7.92 -9.75
C SER A 105 -3.29 8.03 -9.06
N CYS A 106 -3.07 9.08 -8.26
CA CYS A 106 -1.86 9.24 -7.45
C CYS A 106 -1.78 8.22 -6.30
N MET A 107 -2.90 7.67 -5.82
CA MET A 107 -2.94 6.65 -4.77
C MET A 107 -2.65 5.24 -5.26
N VAL A 108 -2.73 4.99 -6.58
CA VAL A 108 -2.58 3.64 -7.17
C VAL A 108 -1.33 2.91 -6.67
N PRO A 109 -0.11 3.48 -6.70
CA PRO A 109 1.08 2.76 -6.23
C PRO A 109 1.01 2.35 -4.75
N PHE A 110 0.34 3.16 -3.93
CA PHE A 110 0.16 2.89 -2.52
C PHE A 110 -0.87 1.77 -2.29
N ILE A 111 -1.98 1.81 -2.99
CA ILE A 111 -3.01 0.76 -2.94
C ILE A 111 -2.44 -0.57 -3.45
N THR A 112 -1.71 -0.56 -4.57
CA THR A 112 -1.03 -1.75 -5.10
C THR A 112 -0.07 -2.36 -4.09
N TYR A 113 0.73 -1.53 -3.39
CA TYR A 113 1.61 -2.01 -2.33
C TYR A 113 0.83 -2.69 -1.19
N LEU A 114 -0.24 -2.06 -0.70
CA LEU A 114 -1.06 -2.64 0.38
C LEU A 114 -1.73 -3.95 -0.06
N ASN A 115 -2.31 -4.00 -1.25
CA ASN A 115 -2.96 -5.19 -1.78
C ASN A 115 -1.98 -6.35 -1.90
N SER A 116 -0.75 -6.11 -2.38
CA SER A 116 0.28 -7.15 -2.50
C SER A 116 0.67 -7.84 -1.17
N ILE A 117 0.27 -7.28 -0.03
CA ILE A 117 0.58 -7.79 1.31
C ILE A 117 -0.67 -8.36 1.98
N VAL A 118 -1.79 -7.65 1.88
CA VAL A 118 -3.01 -7.94 2.64
C VAL A 118 -3.96 -8.87 1.89
N MET A 119 -3.95 -8.81 0.56
CA MET A 119 -4.73 -9.66 -0.35
C MET A 119 -3.85 -10.02 -1.55
N PRO A 120 -2.79 -10.82 -1.36
CA PRO A 120 -1.97 -11.26 -2.47
C PRO A 120 -2.84 -12.08 -3.42
N ASP A 121 -2.69 -11.87 -4.73
CA ASP A 121 -3.35 -12.70 -5.73
C ASP A 121 -2.96 -14.16 -5.48
N ASP A 122 -3.94 -15.06 -5.52
CA ASP A 122 -3.65 -16.48 -5.51
C ASP A 122 -2.75 -16.80 -6.71
N PRO A 123 -1.71 -17.64 -6.54
CA PRO A 123 -0.96 -18.11 -7.69
C PRO A 123 -1.98 -18.74 -8.63
N VAL A 124 -2.07 -18.21 -9.85
CA VAL A 124 -2.77 -18.87 -10.94
C VAL A 124 -2.13 -20.24 -11.06
N GLU A 125 -2.76 -21.26 -10.47
CA GLU A 125 -2.49 -22.64 -10.82
C GLU A 125 -2.66 -22.68 -12.32
N SER A 126 -1.55 -22.90 -13.01
CA SER A 126 -1.52 -23.05 -14.44
C SER A 126 -2.31 -24.31 -14.71
N GLY A 127 -3.61 -24.16 -14.94
CA GLY A 127 -4.48 -25.23 -15.38
C GLY A 127 -3.94 -25.69 -16.72
N GLU A 128 -3.13 -26.75 -16.69
CA GLU A 128 -2.97 -27.60 -17.85
C GLU A 128 -4.37 -28.12 -18.17
N GLU A 129 -5.01 -27.47 -19.15
CA GLU A 129 -6.17 -28.00 -19.85
C GLU A 129 -5.75 -29.38 -20.37
N ALA A 130 -6.14 -30.43 -19.65
CA ALA A 130 -5.98 -31.80 -20.10
C ALA A 130 -6.92 -31.99 -21.29
N ASP A 131 -6.36 -31.77 -22.49
CA ASP A 131 -6.98 -32.02 -23.78
C ASP A 131 -7.18 -33.54 -23.95
N THR A 132 -8.24 -34.08 -23.35
CA THR A 132 -8.67 -35.46 -23.61
C THR A 132 -9.40 -35.49 -24.96
N SER A 133 -8.62 -35.60 -26.02
CA SER A 133 -9.08 -36.09 -27.32
C SER A 133 -9.21 -37.62 -27.21
N ASP A 134 -10.42 -38.11 -26.94
CA ASP A 134 -10.72 -39.54 -27.08
C ASP A 134 -11.27 -39.79 -28.50
N GLU A 135 -10.34 -40.04 -29.42
CA GLU A 135 -10.60 -40.76 -30.67
C GLU A 135 -10.80 -42.24 -30.33
N THR A 136 -12.03 -42.74 -30.47
CA THR A 136 -12.23 -44.15 -30.83
C THR A 136 -13.35 -44.26 -31.88
N ALA A 137 -12.93 -44.24 -33.14
CA ALA A 137 -13.58 -45.02 -34.17
C ALA A 137 -13.19 -46.50 -33.97
N GLN A 138 -14.15 -47.44 -34.05
CA GLN A 138 -14.23 -48.47 -35.11
C GLN A 138 -15.13 -49.66 -34.71
N GLU A 139 -16.10 -49.93 -35.59
CA GLU A 139 -16.71 -51.21 -36.06
C GLU A 139 -16.78 -52.42 -35.11
N ASP A 140 -18.00 -52.90 -34.79
CA ASP A 140 -18.74 -53.97 -35.52
C ASP A 140 -20.19 -54.07 -35.01
#